data_AF-A0A842EZE8-F1
#
_entry.id   AF-A0A842EZE8-F1
#
_cell.length_a   1.000
_cell.length_b   1.000
_cell.length_c   1.000
_cell.angle_alpha   90.00
_cell.angle_beta   90.00
_cell.angle_gamma   90.00
#
_symmetry.space_group_name_H-M   'P 1'
#
loop_
_entity.id
_entity.type
_entity.pdbx_description
1 polymer ?
#
loop_
_entity_poly.entity_id
_entity_poly.type
_entity_poly.pdbx_seq_one_letter_code
_entity_poly.pdbx_strand_id
1 'polypeptide(L)'
;MDELDRTNAHTILAFYKGRNPLPLEKQSEPRCLKTINHVLMYTDWLSEDEWRAAVATSSYMYLSPADKQAFFDKFIESYNLKKSELYAWERAIGDSMDEHVFVERLRPFKIEDVIACSNEMAARYKPAVARDMEQMLRQFFDTYPKSIKSNVNYKSIVGAVEYAVIVKGHPELKDFDQQVLADRYEVSKNSIGIWHRNIKKYCIREAWH
;
A
#
# COMPACT_ATOMS: atom_id res chain seq x y z
N MET A 1 -20.49 -0.82 -34.38
CA MET A 1 -19.41 -1.36 -33.52
C MET A 1 -19.58 -0.60 -32.23
N ASP A 2 -20.06 -1.26 -31.18
CA ASP A 2 -20.37 -0.60 -29.91
C ASP A 2 -19.11 0.07 -29.36
N GLU A 3 -19.24 1.31 -28.90
CA GLU A 3 -18.14 2.07 -28.32
C GLU A 3 -17.58 1.31 -27.11
N LEU A 4 -16.26 1.16 -27.05
CA LEU A 4 -15.57 0.57 -25.91
C LEU A 4 -15.83 1.42 -24.66
N ASP A 5 -16.57 0.88 -23.69
CA ASP A 5 -16.65 1.48 -22.36
C ASP A 5 -15.30 1.31 -21.66
N ARG A 6 -14.57 2.43 -21.53
CA ARG A 6 -13.22 2.52 -20.93
C ARG A 6 -13.26 2.76 -19.43
N THR A 7 -14.42 2.68 -18.80
CA THR A 7 -14.56 2.81 -17.34
C THR A 7 -14.71 1.47 -16.63
N ASN A 8 -14.84 0.38 -17.40
CA ASN A 8 -15.13 -0.95 -16.87
C ASN A 8 -14.12 -2.00 -17.37
N ALA A 9 -13.47 -2.70 -16.44
CA ALA A 9 -12.46 -3.69 -16.77
C ALA A 9 -13.02 -4.90 -17.55
N HIS A 10 -14.27 -5.29 -17.31
CA HIS A 10 -14.89 -6.42 -18.02
C HIS A 10 -15.15 -6.09 -19.50
N THR A 11 -15.64 -4.89 -19.80
CA THR A 11 -15.86 -4.45 -21.18
C THR A 11 -14.54 -4.30 -21.93
N ILE A 12 -13.52 -3.74 -21.28
CA ILE A 12 -12.16 -3.62 -21.84
C ILE A 12 -11.61 -5.01 -22.17
N LEU A 13 -11.64 -5.95 -21.22
CA LEU A 13 -11.10 -7.29 -21.44
C LEU A 13 -11.88 -8.07 -22.50
N ALA A 14 -13.21 -7.97 -22.52
CA ALA A 14 -14.06 -8.62 -23.51
C ALA A 14 -13.76 -8.13 -24.94
N PHE A 15 -13.51 -6.83 -25.11
CA PHE A 15 -13.19 -6.24 -26.42
C PHE A 15 -11.94 -6.86 -27.06
N TYR A 16 -10.93 -7.22 -26.26
CA TYR A 16 -9.69 -7.84 -26.75
C TYR A 16 -9.63 -9.36 -26.59
N LYS A 17 -10.69 -10.02 -26.07
CA LYS A 17 -10.69 -11.46 -25.74
C LYS A 17 -10.24 -12.35 -26.89
N GLY A 18 -10.66 -12.04 -28.12
CA GLY A 18 -10.30 -12.79 -29.33
C GLY A 18 -8.82 -12.71 -29.73
N ARG A 19 -8.04 -11.80 -29.13
CA ARG A 19 -6.62 -11.62 -29.41
C ARG A 19 -5.71 -12.37 -28.43
N ASN A 20 -6.24 -13.04 -27.42
CA ASN A 20 -5.39 -13.77 -26.47
C ASN A 20 -4.82 -15.04 -27.13
N PRO A 21 -3.49 -15.15 -27.36
CA PRO A 21 -2.90 -16.29 -28.05
C PRO A 21 -2.72 -17.52 -27.15
N LEU A 22 -3.07 -17.42 -25.86
CA LEU A 22 -2.94 -18.52 -24.92
C LEU A 22 -4.04 -19.56 -25.13
N PRO A 23 -3.72 -20.85 -24.96
CA PRO A 23 -4.75 -21.87 -24.89
C PRO A 23 -5.60 -21.68 -23.62
N LEU A 24 -6.86 -22.13 -23.65
CA LEU A 24 -7.88 -21.81 -22.64
C LEU A 24 -7.43 -22.16 -21.21
N GLU A 25 -6.72 -23.27 -21.04
CA GLU A 25 -6.20 -23.74 -19.75
C GLU A 25 -5.13 -22.84 -19.12
N LYS A 26 -4.50 -21.95 -19.92
CA LYS A 26 -3.51 -20.97 -19.45
C LYS A 26 -4.12 -19.57 -19.30
N GLN A 27 -5.36 -19.35 -19.70
CA GLN A 27 -6.03 -18.07 -19.54
C GLN A 27 -6.56 -17.92 -18.11
N SER A 28 -6.30 -16.75 -17.50
CA SER A 28 -6.81 -16.43 -16.16
C SER A 28 -7.51 -15.08 -16.17
N GLU A 29 -8.80 -15.11 -16.51
CA GLU A 29 -9.66 -13.92 -16.50
C GLU A 29 -9.64 -13.16 -15.16
N PRO A 30 -9.70 -13.82 -13.97
CA PRO A 30 -9.63 -13.11 -12.70
C PRO A 30 -8.33 -12.30 -12.48
N ARG A 31 -7.18 -12.82 -12.92
CA ARG A 31 -5.89 -12.11 -12.80
C ARG A 31 -5.79 -10.95 -13.79
N CYS A 32 -6.31 -11.14 -14.99
CA CYS A 32 -6.37 -10.07 -15.99
C CYS A 32 -7.26 -8.92 -15.49
N LEU A 33 -8.46 -9.23 -15.01
CA LEU A 33 -9.39 -8.25 -14.45
C LEU A 33 -8.79 -7.48 -13.27
N LYS A 34 -8.09 -8.16 -12.36
CA LYS A 34 -7.38 -7.49 -11.25
C LYS A 34 -6.39 -6.46 -11.77
N THR A 35 -5.65 -6.80 -12.82
CA THR A 35 -4.65 -5.92 -13.43
C THR A 35 -5.28 -4.72 -14.12
N ILE A 36 -6.34 -4.95 -14.90
CA ILE A 36 -7.02 -3.86 -15.62
C ILE A 36 -7.73 -2.91 -14.65
N ASN A 37 -8.34 -3.43 -13.58
CA ASN A 37 -8.89 -2.58 -12.52
C ASN A 37 -7.81 -1.74 -11.83
N HIS A 38 -6.62 -2.31 -11.60
CA HIS A 38 -5.48 -1.55 -11.07
C HIS A 38 -5.09 -0.42 -12.02
N VAL A 39 -4.94 -0.71 -13.31
CA VAL A 39 -4.62 0.32 -14.31
C VAL A 39 -5.70 1.41 -14.35
N LEU A 40 -6.98 1.05 -14.34
CA LEU A 40 -8.11 2.01 -14.28
C LEU A 40 -8.06 2.90 -13.04
N MET A 41 -7.64 2.36 -11.89
CA MET A 41 -7.61 3.10 -10.63
C MET A 41 -6.49 4.14 -10.57
N TYR A 42 -5.39 3.92 -11.29
CA TYR A 42 -4.16 4.71 -11.18
C TYR A 42 -3.75 5.40 -12.49
N THR A 43 -4.63 5.46 -13.49
CA THR A 43 -4.40 6.19 -14.73
C THR A 43 -5.62 7.04 -15.08
N ASP A 44 -5.40 8.31 -15.43
CA ASP A 44 -6.49 9.26 -15.68
C ASP A 44 -7.11 9.09 -17.08
N TRP A 45 -6.33 8.65 -18.07
CA TRP A 45 -6.83 8.35 -19.41
C TRP A 45 -5.81 7.57 -20.25
N LEU A 46 -6.22 6.45 -20.84
CA LEU A 46 -5.41 5.67 -21.80
C LEU A 46 -6.06 5.68 -23.18
N SER A 47 -5.20 5.80 -24.20
CA SER A 47 -5.55 5.59 -25.60
C SER A 47 -5.91 4.13 -25.89
N GLU A 48 -6.48 3.85 -27.06
CA GLU A 48 -6.83 2.48 -27.46
C GLU A 48 -5.60 1.58 -27.61
N ASP A 49 -4.49 2.11 -28.12
CA ASP A 49 -3.23 1.37 -28.23
C ASP A 49 -2.67 1.01 -26.84
N GLU A 50 -2.78 1.92 -25.88
CA GLU A 50 -2.36 1.68 -24.49
C GLU A 50 -3.25 0.66 -23.78
N TRP A 51 -4.58 0.71 -23.99
CA TRP A 51 -5.48 -0.33 -23.47
C TRP A 51 -5.18 -1.70 -24.05
N ARG A 52 -4.93 -1.77 -25.35
CA ARG A 52 -4.50 -3.00 -26.03
C ARG A 52 -3.22 -3.56 -25.40
N ALA A 53 -2.22 -2.71 -25.14
CA ALA A 53 -0.97 -3.11 -24.51
C ALA A 53 -1.16 -3.54 -23.05
N ALA A 54 -1.97 -2.83 -22.27
CA ALA A 54 -2.30 -3.19 -20.89
C ALA A 54 -3.01 -4.55 -20.80
N VAL A 55 -3.96 -4.81 -21.70
CA VAL A 55 -4.68 -6.11 -21.76
C VAL A 55 -3.74 -7.25 -22.16
N ALA A 56 -2.92 -7.07 -23.20
CA ALA A 56 -1.90 -8.04 -23.57
C ALA A 56 -0.97 -8.38 -22.40
N THR A 57 -0.49 -7.34 -21.72
CA THR A 57 0.41 -7.46 -20.57
C THR A 57 -0.25 -8.18 -19.40
N SER A 58 -1.51 -7.87 -19.09
CA SER A 58 -2.26 -8.54 -18.01
C SER A 58 -2.40 -10.05 -18.20
N SER A 59 -2.50 -10.49 -19.45
CA SER A 59 -2.56 -11.91 -19.83
C SER A 59 -1.18 -12.58 -19.85
N TYR A 60 -0.11 -11.81 -20.05
CA TYR A 60 1.26 -12.28 -20.20
C TYR A 60 2.05 -12.31 -18.88
N MET A 61 1.93 -11.28 -18.04
CA MET A 61 2.85 -11.01 -16.92
C MET A 61 2.86 -12.09 -15.81
N TYR A 62 1.80 -12.89 -15.69
CA TYR A 62 1.68 -13.96 -14.70
C TYR A 62 1.98 -15.37 -15.22
N LEU A 63 2.40 -15.48 -16.48
CA LEU A 63 2.82 -16.75 -17.06
C LEU A 63 4.11 -17.24 -16.41
N SER A 64 4.29 -18.57 -16.41
CA SER A 64 5.56 -19.17 -16.02
C SER A 64 6.69 -18.68 -16.94
N PRO A 65 7.97 -18.69 -16.51
CA PRO A 65 9.08 -18.26 -17.37
C PRO A 65 9.14 -19.00 -18.72
N ALA A 66 8.85 -20.31 -18.71
CA ALA A 66 8.81 -21.13 -19.92
C ALA A 66 7.67 -20.71 -20.86
N ASP A 67 6.48 -20.45 -20.30
CA ASP A 67 5.33 -19.98 -21.09
C ASP A 67 5.55 -18.57 -21.63
N LYS A 68 6.15 -17.67 -20.83
CA LYS A 68 6.53 -16.33 -21.30
C LYS A 68 7.41 -16.42 -22.53
N GLN A 69 8.45 -17.24 -22.49
CA GLN A 69 9.35 -17.45 -23.63
C GLN A 69 8.62 -18.05 -24.84
N ALA A 70 7.76 -19.05 -24.64
CA ALA A 70 7.07 -19.75 -25.72
C ALA A 70 5.99 -18.91 -26.42
N PHE A 71 5.35 -17.97 -25.70
CA PHE A 71 4.23 -17.18 -26.21
C PHE A 71 4.57 -15.71 -26.46
N PHE A 72 5.79 -15.25 -26.14
CA PHE A 72 6.17 -13.85 -26.29
C PHE A 72 5.88 -13.29 -27.68
N ASP A 73 6.46 -13.88 -28.74
CA ASP A 73 6.28 -13.39 -30.10
C ASP A 73 4.81 -13.49 -30.57
N LYS A 74 4.03 -14.46 -30.05
CA LYS A 74 2.59 -14.58 -30.34
C LYS A 74 1.78 -13.46 -29.72
N PHE A 75 2.14 -12.97 -28.54
CA PHE A 75 1.50 -11.79 -27.93
C PHE A 75 1.79 -10.53 -28.73
N ILE A 76 3.05 -10.36 -29.15
CA ILE A 76 3.49 -9.23 -29.98
C ILE A 76 2.70 -9.20 -31.29
N GLU A 77 2.55 -10.34 -31.95
CA GLU A 77 1.78 -10.46 -33.21
C GLU A 77 0.28 -10.25 -32.99
N SER A 78 -0.34 -11.01 -32.07
CA SER A 78 -1.79 -11.03 -31.90
C SER A 78 -2.37 -9.69 -31.40
N TYR A 79 -1.59 -8.96 -30.60
CA TYR A 79 -1.96 -7.63 -30.12
C TYR A 79 -1.31 -6.49 -30.93
N ASN A 80 -0.56 -6.77 -32.00
CA ASN A 80 0.14 -5.76 -32.80
C ASN A 80 0.96 -4.78 -31.93
N LEU A 81 1.84 -5.33 -31.09
CA LEU A 81 2.68 -4.57 -30.16
C LEU A 81 4.13 -4.52 -30.64
N LYS A 82 4.91 -3.58 -30.11
CA LYS A 82 6.37 -3.67 -30.18
C LYS A 82 6.90 -4.52 -29.02
N LYS A 83 8.00 -5.25 -29.23
CA LYS A 83 8.67 -6.01 -28.14
C LYS A 83 8.97 -5.14 -26.91
N SER A 84 9.45 -3.93 -27.16
CA SER A 84 9.75 -2.93 -26.12
C SER A 84 8.50 -2.49 -25.34
N GLU A 85 7.34 -2.47 -25.99
CA GLU A 85 6.08 -2.02 -25.41
C GLU A 85 5.58 -3.01 -24.37
N LEU A 86 5.58 -4.31 -24.70
CA LEU A 86 5.16 -5.36 -23.76
C LEU A 86 6.05 -5.39 -22.50
N TYR A 87 7.37 -5.24 -22.64
CA TYR A 87 8.27 -5.15 -21.49
C TYR A 87 8.10 -3.86 -20.68
N ALA A 88 7.89 -2.72 -21.35
CA ALA A 88 7.68 -1.45 -20.66
C ALA A 88 6.40 -1.47 -19.82
N TRP A 89 5.31 -2.02 -20.36
CA TRP A 89 4.05 -2.19 -19.65
C TRP A 89 4.16 -3.23 -18.52
N GLU A 90 4.86 -4.34 -18.74
CA GLU A 90 5.08 -5.33 -17.68
C GLU A 90 5.82 -4.72 -16.49
N ARG A 91 6.86 -3.92 -16.77
CA ARG A 91 7.59 -3.18 -15.73
C ARG A 91 6.70 -2.13 -15.06
N ALA A 92 6.03 -1.27 -15.84
CA ALA A 92 5.23 -0.18 -15.28
C ALA A 92 4.07 -0.70 -14.41
N ILE A 93 3.38 -1.74 -14.85
CA ILE A 93 2.32 -2.38 -14.06
C ILE A 93 2.92 -3.10 -12.85
N GLY A 94 4.03 -3.82 -13.01
CA GLY A 94 4.72 -4.50 -11.91
C GLY A 94 5.16 -3.53 -10.81
N ASP A 95 5.86 -2.46 -11.17
CA ASP A 95 6.34 -1.43 -10.25
C ASP A 95 5.16 -0.73 -9.56
N SER A 96 4.13 -0.32 -10.31
CA SER A 96 2.92 0.29 -9.76
C SER A 96 2.16 -0.68 -8.84
N MET A 97 2.07 -1.96 -9.22
CA MET A 97 1.47 -2.96 -8.34
C MET A 97 2.30 -3.17 -7.09
N ASP A 98 3.63 -3.17 -7.14
CA ASP A 98 4.48 -3.30 -5.95
C ASP A 98 4.40 -2.06 -5.05
N GLU A 99 4.28 -0.87 -5.63
CA GLU A 99 4.04 0.38 -4.90
C GLU A 99 2.67 0.41 -4.20
N HIS A 100 1.65 -0.19 -4.83
CA HIS A 100 0.28 -0.25 -4.31
C HIS A 100 -0.12 -1.62 -3.77
N VAL A 101 0.81 -2.59 -3.70
CA VAL A 101 0.66 -3.78 -2.87
C VAL A 101 0.65 -3.17 -1.48
N PHE A 102 -0.57 -3.04 -0.96
CA PHE A 102 -0.82 -3.00 0.46
C PHE A 102 -0.16 -4.26 0.99
N VAL A 103 1.13 -4.18 1.29
CA VAL A 103 1.84 -5.22 2.02
C VAL A 103 0.94 -5.38 3.22
N GLU A 104 0.38 -6.56 3.39
CA GLU A 104 -0.27 -6.92 4.64
C GLU A 104 0.88 -6.87 5.65
N ARG A 105 1.16 -5.67 6.16
CA ARG A 105 2.34 -5.36 6.97
C ARG A 105 2.13 -6.18 8.21
N LEU A 106 2.85 -7.31 8.27
CA LEU A 106 2.67 -8.26 9.34
C LEU A 106 2.96 -7.53 10.65
N ARG A 107 1.96 -7.54 11.52
CA ARG A 107 1.99 -6.99 12.86
C ARG A 107 1.59 -8.11 13.81
N PRO A 108 2.28 -8.28 14.95
CA PRO A 108 1.94 -9.33 15.91
C PRO A 108 0.78 -8.97 16.83
N PHE A 109 0.07 -7.87 16.53
CA PHE A 109 -1.01 -7.33 17.35
C PHE A 109 -2.15 -6.83 16.47
N LYS A 110 -3.37 -6.86 17.03
CA LYS A 110 -4.57 -6.30 16.41
C LYS A 110 -4.59 -4.78 16.57
N ILE A 111 -5.10 -4.06 15.59
CA ILE A 111 -5.15 -2.59 15.65
C ILE A 111 -6.16 -2.12 16.69
N GLU A 112 -7.23 -2.88 16.88
CA GLU A 112 -8.25 -2.65 17.91
C GLU A 112 -7.61 -2.58 19.30
N ASP A 113 -6.65 -3.47 19.61
CA ASP A 113 -5.94 -3.49 20.89
C ASP A 113 -5.06 -2.24 21.07
N VAL A 114 -4.40 -1.79 19.99
CA VAL A 114 -3.56 -0.59 20.00
C VAL A 114 -4.40 0.66 20.21
N ILE A 115 -5.55 0.77 19.52
CA ILE A 115 -6.47 1.89 19.66
C ILE A 115 -7.12 1.90 21.04
N ALA A 116 -7.54 0.74 21.56
CA ALA A 116 -8.08 0.63 22.91
C ALA A 116 -7.07 1.11 23.97
N CYS A 117 -5.81 0.66 23.87
CA CYS A 117 -4.73 1.13 24.75
C CYS A 117 -4.49 2.64 24.62
N SER A 118 -4.48 3.18 23.39
CA SER A 118 -4.36 4.62 23.17
C SER A 118 -5.49 5.40 23.84
N ASN A 119 -6.73 4.94 23.71
CA ASN A 119 -7.90 5.62 24.27
C ASN A 119 -7.91 5.58 25.80
N GLU A 120 -7.56 4.43 26.39
CA GLU A 120 -7.39 4.30 27.84
C GLU A 120 -6.33 5.28 28.36
N MET A 121 -5.18 5.35 27.68
CA MET A 121 -4.10 6.24 28.08
C MET A 121 -4.47 7.71 27.86
N ALA A 122 -5.18 8.02 26.78
CA ALA A 122 -5.56 9.37 26.42
C ALA A 122 -6.70 9.94 27.27
N ALA A 123 -7.45 9.11 28.00
CA ALA A 123 -8.54 9.53 28.88
C ALA A 123 -8.12 10.54 29.98
N ARG A 124 -6.82 10.61 30.28
CA ARG A 124 -6.24 11.58 31.22
C ARG A 124 -6.08 12.99 30.64
N TYR A 125 -6.25 13.16 29.33
CA TYR A 125 -6.07 14.42 28.63
C TYR A 125 -7.40 15.01 28.17
N LYS A 126 -7.31 16.25 27.67
CA LYS A 126 -8.44 16.87 26.97
C LYS A 126 -8.79 16.07 25.70
N PRO A 127 -10.06 16.06 25.27
CA PRO A 127 -10.50 15.33 24.08
C PRO A 127 -9.71 15.62 22.79
N ALA A 128 -9.12 16.82 22.67
CA ALA A 128 -8.26 17.16 21.53
C ALA A 128 -7.02 16.26 21.44
N VAL A 129 -6.31 16.06 22.56
CA VAL A 129 -5.09 15.23 22.61
C VAL A 129 -5.41 13.78 22.25
N ALA A 130 -6.53 13.26 22.74
CA ALA A 130 -6.97 11.90 22.45
C ALA A 130 -7.24 11.67 20.95
N ARG A 131 -7.91 12.63 20.29
CA ARG A 131 -8.13 12.59 18.84
C ARG A 131 -6.81 12.65 18.05
N ASP A 132 -5.90 13.52 18.46
CA ASP A 132 -4.61 13.67 17.79
C ASP A 132 -3.74 12.41 17.93
N MET A 133 -3.79 11.75 19.10
CA MET A 133 -3.14 10.45 19.31
C MET A 133 -3.72 9.35 18.41
N GLU A 134 -5.05 9.23 18.35
CA GLU A 134 -5.70 8.24 17.49
C GLU A 134 -5.37 8.48 16.01
N GLN A 135 -5.50 9.74 15.55
CA GLN A 135 -5.20 10.11 14.17
C GLN A 135 -3.74 9.81 13.81
N MET A 136 -2.79 10.14 14.70
CA MET A 136 -1.38 9.88 14.46
C MET A 136 -1.05 8.38 14.46
N LEU A 137 -1.69 7.57 15.32
CA LEU A 137 -1.55 6.11 15.29
C LEU A 137 -2.03 5.52 13.96
N ARG A 138 -3.21 5.93 13.49
CA ARG A 138 -3.78 5.49 12.22
C ARG A 138 -2.85 5.86 11.06
N GLN A 139 -2.48 7.14 10.98
CA GLN A 139 -1.54 7.63 9.96
C GLN A 139 -0.21 6.86 10.01
N PHE A 140 0.35 6.59 11.19
CA PHE A 140 1.59 5.84 11.32
C PHE A 140 1.45 4.43 10.75
N PHE A 141 0.39 3.72 11.07
CA PHE A 141 0.19 2.37 10.55
C PHE A 141 -0.08 2.32 9.05
N ASP A 142 -0.73 3.35 8.50
CA ASP A 142 -0.98 3.48 7.06
C ASP A 142 0.29 3.86 6.29
N THR A 143 1.20 4.61 6.89
CA THR A 143 2.42 5.11 6.23
C THR A 143 3.70 4.33 6.52
N TYR A 144 3.77 3.58 7.63
CA TYR A 144 4.99 2.90 8.04
C TYR A 144 5.36 1.72 7.11
N PRO A 145 6.48 1.78 6.37
CA PRO A 145 6.69 0.92 5.19
C PRO A 145 7.19 -0.50 5.52
N LYS A 146 7.24 -0.91 6.79
CA LYS A 146 7.87 -2.17 7.21
C LYS A 146 6.93 -3.01 8.07
N SER A 147 7.08 -4.33 7.99
CA SER A 147 6.50 -5.25 8.98
C SER A 147 7.08 -5.00 10.37
N ILE A 148 6.25 -5.23 11.40
CA ILE A 148 6.63 -5.08 12.80
C ILE A 148 7.01 -6.46 13.36
N LYS A 149 8.18 -6.55 13.99
CA LYS A 149 8.71 -7.81 14.52
C LYS A 149 7.81 -8.34 15.65
N SER A 150 7.73 -9.66 15.78
CA SER A 150 6.89 -10.35 16.78
C SER A 150 7.21 -10.01 18.24
N ASN A 151 8.45 -9.59 18.52
CA ASN A 151 8.91 -9.22 19.85
C ASN A 151 8.63 -7.75 20.23
N VAL A 152 7.95 -7.00 19.37
CA VAL A 152 7.59 -5.60 19.64
C VAL A 152 6.34 -5.55 20.51
N ASN A 153 6.45 -4.92 21.68
CA ASN A 153 5.29 -4.55 22.49
C ASN A 153 4.64 -3.28 21.91
N TYR A 154 3.39 -3.36 21.45
CA TYR A 154 2.68 -2.23 20.85
C TYR A 154 2.54 -1.03 21.81
N LYS A 155 2.57 -1.25 23.13
CA LYS A 155 2.59 -0.16 24.13
C LYS A 155 3.73 0.82 23.89
N SER A 156 4.87 0.36 23.36
CA SER A 156 6.00 1.24 22.99
C SER A 156 5.71 2.14 21.80
N ILE A 157 4.81 1.74 20.88
CA ILE A 157 4.36 2.55 19.76
C ILE A 157 3.35 3.59 20.27
N VAL A 158 2.39 3.18 21.10
CA VAL A 158 1.40 4.09 21.71
C VAL A 158 2.09 5.18 22.53
N GLY A 159 3.02 4.81 23.42
CA GLY A 159 3.78 5.78 24.21
C GLY A 159 4.64 6.71 23.35
N ALA A 160 5.16 6.24 22.21
CA ALA A 160 5.87 7.10 21.27
C ALA A 160 4.96 8.07 20.51
N VAL A 161 3.71 7.68 20.21
CA VAL A 161 2.70 8.59 19.63
C VAL A 161 2.28 9.64 20.66
N GLU A 162 2.01 9.24 21.90
CA GLU A 162 1.68 10.18 22.99
C GLU A 162 2.78 11.24 23.13
N TYR A 163 4.05 10.80 23.16
CA TYR A 163 5.19 11.71 23.20
C TYR A 163 5.21 12.65 21.98
N ALA A 164 5.00 12.13 20.77
CA ALA A 164 5.04 12.92 19.55
C ALA A 164 3.93 13.97 19.49
N VAL A 165 2.70 13.62 19.88
CA VAL A 165 1.55 14.55 19.93
C VAL A 165 1.81 15.66 20.94
N ILE A 166 2.27 15.31 22.15
CA ILE A 166 2.51 16.28 23.21
C ILE A 166 3.64 17.25 22.84
N VAL A 167 4.77 16.72 22.37
CA VAL A 167 5.92 17.56 21.96
C VAL A 167 5.59 18.46 20.76
N LYS A 168 4.70 18.01 19.85
CA LYS A 168 4.33 18.78 18.65
C LYS A 168 3.26 19.84 18.93
N GLY A 169 2.23 19.51 19.70
CA GLY A 169 0.99 20.29 19.75
C GLY A 169 0.55 20.76 21.14
N HIS A 170 1.14 20.22 22.21
CA HIS A 170 0.74 20.50 23.59
C HIS A 170 1.91 20.81 24.52
N PRO A 171 2.72 21.86 24.21
CA PRO A 171 3.88 22.23 25.01
C PRO A 171 3.51 22.69 26.43
N GLU A 172 2.24 22.87 26.75
CA GLU A 172 1.74 23.11 28.11
C GLU A 172 1.84 21.87 29.01
N LEU A 173 1.94 20.67 28.44
CA LEU A 173 2.04 19.39 29.17
C LEU A 173 3.51 19.03 29.51
N LYS A 174 4.32 20.03 29.91
CA LYS A 174 5.80 20.03 29.92
C LYS A 174 6.52 18.90 30.68
N ASP A 175 5.86 18.16 31.57
CA ASP A 175 6.51 17.14 32.41
C ASP A 175 6.67 15.77 31.72
N PHE A 176 6.79 15.78 30.40
CA PHE A 176 6.87 14.58 29.56
C PHE A 176 8.33 14.21 29.23
N ASP A 177 9.02 13.50 30.13
CA ASP A 177 10.22 12.75 29.74
C ASP A 177 9.84 11.35 29.22
N GLN A 178 10.61 10.86 28.25
CA GLN A 178 10.46 9.51 27.71
C GLN A 178 10.63 8.44 28.79
N GLN A 179 11.31 8.73 29.91
CA GLN A 179 11.40 7.80 31.04
C GLN A 179 10.05 7.64 31.76
N VAL A 180 9.33 8.74 32.01
CA VAL A 180 8.00 8.71 32.65
C VAL A 180 7.01 7.93 31.79
N LEU A 181 7.11 8.07 30.47
CA LEU A 181 6.32 7.27 29.54
C LEU A 181 6.74 5.81 29.52
N ALA A 182 8.03 5.52 29.52
CA ALA A 182 8.55 4.15 29.56
C ALA A 182 8.00 3.41 30.78
N ASP A 183 8.04 4.04 31.95
CA ASP A 183 7.53 3.47 33.19
C ASP A 183 6.01 3.25 33.12
N ARG A 184 5.26 4.23 32.62
CA ARG A 184 3.80 4.16 32.45
C ARG A 184 3.35 3.04 31.51
N TYR A 185 4.06 2.88 30.40
CA TYR A 185 3.74 1.91 29.37
C TYR A 185 4.37 0.54 29.65
N GLU A 186 5.15 0.40 30.73
CA GLU A 186 5.88 -0.82 31.11
C GLU A 186 6.81 -1.29 29.98
N VAL A 187 7.51 -0.35 29.34
CA VAL A 187 8.43 -0.59 28.23
C VAL A 187 9.76 0.12 28.49
N SER A 188 10.78 -0.16 27.68
CA SER A 188 12.05 0.56 27.80
C SER A 188 11.98 1.95 27.16
N LYS A 189 12.67 2.93 27.74
CA LYS A 189 12.89 4.26 27.14
C LYS A 189 13.45 4.17 25.72
N ASN A 190 14.36 3.23 25.48
CA ASN A 190 14.91 2.97 24.15
C ASN A 190 13.84 2.56 23.12
N SER A 191 12.86 1.74 23.52
CA SER A 191 11.79 1.33 22.61
C SER A 191 10.91 2.50 22.18
N ILE A 192 10.55 3.39 23.12
CA ILE A 192 9.83 4.63 22.82
C ILE A 192 10.65 5.53 21.88
N GLY A 193 11.95 5.69 22.16
CA GLY A 193 12.84 6.50 21.31
C GLY A 193 13.01 5.95 19.88
N ILE A 194 13.00 4.63 19.70
CA ILE A 194 13.02 4.00 18.36
C ILE A 194 11.74 4.34 17.60
N TRP A 195 10.57 4.13 18.22
CA TRP A 195 9.29 4.36 17.56
C TRP A 195 9.02 5.84 17.30
N HIS A 196 9.41 6.72 18.21
CA HIS A 196 9.29 8.16 18.03
C HIS A 196 10.08 8.64 16.80
N ARG A 197 11.29 8.11 16.57
CA ARG A 197 12.07 8.41 15.34
C ARG A 197 11.35 7.94 14.08
N ASN A 198 10.70 6.77 14.12
CA ASN A 198 9.91 6.28 12.98
C ASN A 198 8.67 7.15 12.74
N ILE A 199 7.91 7.49 13.79
CA ILE A 199 6.73 8.37 13.68
C ILE A 199 7.14 9.73 13.12
N LYS A 200 8.23 10.33 13.63
CA LYS A 200 8.74 11.60 13.10
C LYS A 200 9.09 11.49 11.61
N LYS A 201 9.74 10.39 11.20
CA LYS A 201 10.16 10.16 9.82
C LYS A 201 8.97 9.99 8.87
N TYR A 202 7.92 9.28 9.26
CA TYR A 202 6.85 8.88 8.34
C TYR A 202 5.55 9.68 8.48
N CYS A 203 5.31 10.36 9.61
CA CYS A 203 4.04 11.06 9.86
C CYS A 203 4.17 12.57 10.00
N ILE A 204 5.36 13.08 10.38
CA ILE A 204 5.58 14.51 10.70
C ILE A 204 6.33 15.25 9.57
N ARG A 205 6.81 14.53 8.55
CA ARG A 205 7.74 15.04 7.54
C ARG A 205 7.18 16.13 6.60
N GLU A 206 5.88 16.42 6.61
CA GLU A 206 5.30 17.52 5.81
C GLU A 206 5.28 18.90 6.50
N ALA A 207 5.84 19.05 7.72
CA ALA A 207 5.74 20.32 8.46
C ALA A 207 7.09 20.96 8.86
N TRP A 208 8.23 20.52 8.30
CA TRP A 208 9.57 21.02 8.65
C TRP A 208 10.42 21.38 7.41
N HIS A 209 9.80 21.98 6.40
CA HIS A 209 10.46 22.73 5.33
C HIS A 209 9.89 24.15 5.28
#